data_AF-A0A845WDA7-F1
#
_entry.id   AF-A0A845WDA7-F1
#
_cell.length_a   1.000
_cell.length_b   1.000
_cell.length_c   1.000
_cell.angle_alpha   90.00
_cell.angle_beta   90.00
_cell.angle_gamma   90.00
#
_symmetry.space_group_name_H-M   'P 1'
#
loop_
_entity.id
_entity.type
_entity.pdbx_description
1 polymer ?
#
loop_
_entity_poly.entity_id
_entity_poly.type
_entity_poly.pdbx_seq_one_letter_code
_entity_poly.pdbx_strand_id
1 'polypeptide(L)'
;KIAVANWRAMGKYDTELHTRGYELIHVPPGKDSADFKMATVGSSIFIHYPTAKEVLVCSSDGVMTHLCTTLQTHGLKVYLVRKQNDKIIVLNNKTRETQAHSLVSVPEIPTLEEFINQLKDILKAEQKRTSNAWVNLSRLSYLFESKYQLSLNQVVSLRLPGKLTTDIFSDYPKEFVTHHIPGTSNFYITLFEKPISFIKKTSSLKTIQLKPTVKPVSKIESKSDLEEILVKLLKDLKTNYKDPYVPIAHIATEFKKQYSRPITQLMRDLNLKGTFPKFLQSLGAFKLKKVGKAYQVALRLDGLNAVVIEQ
;
A
#
# COMPACT_ATOMS: atom_id res chain seq x y z
N LYS A 1 0.78 -38.62 6.56
CA LYS A 1 0.09 -37.30 6.59
C LYS A 1 -1.37 -37.59 6.31
N ILE A 2 -2.30 -37.10 7.12
CA ILE A 2 -3.72 -37.44 6.97
C ILE A 2 -4.49 -36.14 6.75
N ALA A 3 -5.39 -36.14 5.76
CA ALA A 3 -6.33 -35.06 5.54
C ALA A 3 -7.75 -35.62 5.61
N VAL A 4 -8.62 -34.94 6.35
CA VAL A 4 -10.01 -35.34 6.57
C VAL A 4 -10.90 -34.25 5.99
N ALA A 5 -11.73 -34.60 5.01
CA ALA A 5 -12.67 -33.65 4.41
C ALA A 5 -13.81 -34.36 3.67
N ASN A 6 -14.86 -33.60 3.35
CA ASN A 6 -15.81 -34.01 2.33
C ASN A 6 -15.17 -33.82 0.94
N TRP A 7 -14.32 -34.76 0.54
CA TRP A 7 -13.57 -34.67 -0.73
C TRP A 7 -14.45 -34.50 -1.97
N ARG A 8 -15.70 -35.01 -1.95
CA ARG A 8 -16.67 -34.80 -3.04
C ARG A 8 -17.01 -33.32 -3.25
N ALA A 9 -16.93 -32.50 -2.20
CA ALA A 9 -17.17 -31.06 -2.26
C ALA A 9 -15.91 -30.22 -2.49
N MET A 10 -14.71 -30.82 -2.47
CA MET A 10 -13.42 -30.11 -2.48
C MET A 10 -12.76 -30.05 -3.87
N GLY A 11 -13.45 -30.47 -4.93
CA GLY A 11 -12.97 -30.32 -6.32
C GLY A 11 -11.56 -30.90 -6.52
N LYS A 12 -10.63 -30.10 -7.04
CA LYS A 12 -9.26 -30.53 -7.41
C LYS A 12 -8.27 -30.66 -6.24
N TYR A 13 -8.67 -30.28 -5.02
CA TYR A 13 -7.76 -30.30 -3.86
C TYR A 13 -7.39 -31.72 -3.42
N ASP A 14 -8.25 -32.70 -3.71
CA ASP A 14 -7.98 -34.12 -3.45
C ASP A 14 -6.73 -34.60 -4.23
N THR A 15 -6.66 -34.26 -5.51
CA THR A 15 -5.60 -34.66 -6.43
C THR A 15 -4.27 -34.04 -6.02
N GLU A 16 -4.28 -32.76 -5.64
CA GLU A 16 -3.09 -32.06 -5.14
C GLU A 16 -2.55 -32.74 -3.87
N LEU A 17 -3.40 -32.94 -2.86
CA LEU A 17 -2.97 -33.51 -1.59
C LEU A 17 -2.55 -34.97 -1.74
N HIS A 18 -3.24 -35.75 -2.56
CA HIS A 18 -2.84 -37.12 -2.89
C HIS A 18 -1.45 -37.15 -3.53
N THR A 19 -1.18 -36.28 -4.51
CA THR A 19 0.14 -36.17 -5.15
C THR A 19 1.24 -35.78 -4.16
N ARG A 20 0.90 -35.04 -3.09
CA ARG A 20 1.82 -34.67 -2.01
C ARG A 20 1.97 -35.74 -0.92
N GLY A 21 1.38 -36.93 -1.12
CA GLY A 21 1.45 -38.08 -0.22
C GLY A 21 0.57 -37.98 1.01
N TYR A 22 -0.57 -37.28 0.92
CA TYR A 22 -1.58 -37.31 1.98
C TYR A 22 -2.51 -38.51 1.82
N GLU A 23 -2.77 -39.18 2.93
CA GLU A 23 -3.87 -40.12 3.05
C GLU A 23 -5.17 -39.34 3.22
N LEU A 24 -6.09 -39.52 2.28
CA LEU A 24 -7.34 -38.76 2.21
C LEU A 24 -8.47 -39.57 2.83
N ILE A 25 -8.98 -39.10 3.96
CA ILE A 25 -10.13 -39.71 4.65
C ILE A 25 -11.38 -38.94 4.26
N HIS A 26 -12.27 -39.60 3.52
CA HIS A 26 -13.55 -39.03 3.16
C HIS A 26 -14.53 -39.05 4.35
N VAL A 27 -15.25 -37.94 4.52
CA VAL A 27 -16.40 -37.85 5.42
C VAL A 27 -17.66 -37.44 4.68
N PRO A 28 -18.83 -37.97 5.06
CA PRO A 28 -20.11 -37.55 4.50
C PRO A 28 -20.41 -36.07 4.83
N PRO A 29 -21.32 -35.43 4.08
CA PRO A 29 -21.78 -34.09 4.41
C PRO A 29 -22.50 -34.11 5.77
N GLY A 30 -22.11 -33.22 6.66
CA GLY A 30 -22.70 -33.07 7.98
C GLY A 30 -21.95 -32.02 8.78
N LYS A 31 -22.67 -31.29 9.65
CA LYS A 31 -22.06 -30.34 10.56
C LYS A 31 -21.04 -31.07 11.45
N ASP A 32 -19.84 -30.53 11.57
CA ASP A 32 -18.74 -31.04 12.40
C ASP A 32 -18.28 -32.49 12.06
N SER A 33 -18.72 -33.07 10.93
CA SER A 33 -18.43 -34.46 10.58
C SER A 33 -16.92 -34.71 10.36
N ALA A 34 -16.23 -33.73 9.75
CA ALA A 34 -14.79 -33.77 9.59
C ALA A 34 -14.07 -33.71 10.94
N ASP A 35 -14.55 -32.87 11.87
CA ASP A 35 -13.98 -32.71 13.20
C ASP A 35 -14.13 -33.97 14.04
N PHE A 36 -15.32 -34.58 14.02
CA PHE A 36 -15.55 -35.87 14.68
C PHE A 36 -14.64 -36.96 14.11
N LYS A 37 -14.55 -37.07 12.78
CA LYS A 37 -13.69 -38.08 12.16
C LYS A 37 -12.21 -37.83 12.48
N MET A 38 -11.77 -36.58 12.48
CA MET A 38 -10.42 -36.20 12.88
C MET A 38 -10.14 -36.55 14.33
N ALA A 39 -11.08 -36.29 15.25
CA ALA A 39 -10.94 -36.67 16.65
C ALA A 39 -10.89 -38.19 16.83
N THR A 40 -11.78 -38.94 16.18
CA THR A 40 -11.82 -40.41 16.28
C THR A 40 -10.55 -41.04 15.71
N VAL A 41 -10.20 -40.74 14.46
CA VAL A 41 -9.01 -41.33 13.80
C VAL A 41 -7.72 -40.82 14.44
N GLY A 42 -7.70 -39.53 14.79
CA GLY A 42 -6.57 -38.92 15.48
C GLY A 42 -6.32 -39.57 16.84
N SER A 43 -7.37 -39.89 17.60
CA SER A 43 -7.22 -40.51 18.92
C SER A 43 -6.57 -41.89 18.86
N SER A 44 -6.69 -42.63 17.76
CA SER A 44 -6.07 -43.95 17.57
C SER A 44 -4.78 -43.91 16.75
N ILE A 45 -4.20 -42.73 16.51
CA ILE A 45 -3.04 -42.59 15.61
C ILE A 45 -1.84 -43.41 16.09
N PHE A 46 -1.66 -43.58 17.39
CA PHE A 46 -0.55 -44.37 17.96
C PHE A 46 -0.68 -45.87 17.67
N ILE A 47 -1.89 -46.36 17.37
CA ILE A 47 -2.12 -47.77 16.99
C ILE A 47 -1.63 -47.99 15.56
N HIS A 48 -1.99 -47.09 14.65
CA HIS A 48 -1.65 -47.20 13.24
C HIS A 48 -0.23 -46.72 12.91
N TYR A 49 0.33 -45.84 13.75
CA TYR A 49 1.67 -45.27 13.60
C TYR A 49 2.43 -45.37 14.93
N PRO A 50 2.82 -46.59 15.35
CA PRO A 50 3.46 -46.83 16.66
C PRO A 50 4.84 -46.17 16.80
N THR A 51 5.48 -45.81 15.69
CA THR A 51 6.78 -45.12 15.68
C THR A 51 6.64 -43.59 15.74
N ALA A 52 5.42 -43.05 15.71
CA ALA A 52 5.20 -41.62 15.79
C ALA A 52 5.65 -41.09 17.16
N LYS A 53 6.47 -40.03 17.14
CA LYS A 53 6.93 -39.33 18.35
C LYS A 53 6.26 -37.97 18.51
N GLU A 54 5.87 -37.36 17.39
CA GLU A 54 5.34 -36.01 17.32
C GLU A 54 4.13 -35.98 16.39
N VAL A 55 3.10 -35.22 16.76
CA VAL A 55 1.87 -35.06 15.98
C VAL A 55 1.55 -33.58 15.85
N LEU A 56 1.36 -33.15 14.61
CA LEU A 56 0.91 -31.80 14.27
C LEU A 56 -0.58 -31.87 13.93
N VAL A 57 -1.41 -31.24 14.76
CA VAL A 57 -2.85 -31.13 14.55
C VAL A 57 -3.14 -29.79 13.89
N CYS A 58 -3.55 -29.81 12.62
CA CYS A 58 -3.83 -28.60 11.85
C CYS A 58 -5.32 -28.24 11.92
N SER A 59 -5.72 -27.40 12.87
CA SER A 59 -7.10 -26.92 12.97
C SER A 59 -7.19 -25.61 13.74
N SER A 60 -8.08 -24.72 13.30
CA SER A 60 -8.41 -23.48 13.98
C SER A 60 -9.49 -23.64 15.05
N ASP A 61 -10.17 -24.79 15.10
CA ASP A 61 -11.24 -25.05 16.06
C ASP A 61 -10.69 -25.30 17.48
N GLY A 62 -11.40 -24.80 18.48
CA GLY A 62 -11.16 -25.09 19.89
C GLY A 62 -11.45 -26.55 20.26
N VAL A 63 -12.35 -27.23 19.56
CA VAL A 63 -12.72 -28.64 19.81
C VAL A 63 -11.51 -29.58 19.73
N MET A 64 -10.53 -29.26 18.87
CA MET A 64 -9.32 -30.06 18.72
C MET A 64 -8.39 -30.07 19.95
N THR A 65 -8.65 -29.22 20.94
CA THR A 65 -7.91 -29.23 22.22
C THR A 65 -8.06 -30.57 22.95
N HIS A 66 -9.22 -31.23 22.84
CA HIS A 66 -9.45 -32.54 23.46
C HIS A 66 -8.60 -33.62 22.80
N LEU A 67 -8.56 -33.65 21.46
CA LEU A 67 -7.68 -34.55 20.71
C LEU A 67 -6.21 -34.31 21.09
N CYS A 68 -5.77 -33.06 21.17
CA CYS A 68 -4.40 -32.75 21.56
C CYS A 68 -4.07 -33.28 22.97
N THR A 69 -5.01 -33.12 23.91
CA THR A 69 -4.84 -33.64 25.27
C THR A 69 -4.72 -35.17 25.28
N THR A 70 -5.61 -35.87 24.57
CA THR A 70 -5.58 -37.34 24.45
C THR A 70 -4.28 -37.83 23.83
N LEU A 71 -3.77 -37.18 22.79
CA LEU A 71 -2.51 -37.57 22.16
C LEU A 71 -1.32 -37.39 23.11
N GLN A 72 -1.32 -36.32 23.91
CA GLN A 72 -0.29 -36.08 24.91
C GLN A 72 -0.30 -37.07 26.06
N THR A 73 -1.47 -37.50 26.54
CA THR A 73 -1.54 -38.51 27.61
C THR A 73 -0.95 -39.85 27.16
N HIS A 74 -0.96 -40.13 25.86
CA HIS A 74 -0.28 -41.29 25.26
C HIS A 74 1.21 -41.06 24.97
N GLY A 75 1.80 -39.99 25.51
CA GLY A 75 3.25 -39.74 25.44
C GLY A 75 3.74 -39.07 24.15
N LEU A 76 2.84 -38.68 23.26
CA LEU A 76 3.20 -37.99 22.02
C LEU A 76 3.46 -36.51 22.28
N LYS A 77 4.45 -35.93 21.59
CA LYS A 77 4.60 -34.47 21.54
C LYS A 77 3.59 -33.91 20.56
N VAL A 78 2.70 -33.05 21.03
CA VAL A 78 1.60 -32.53 20.23
C VAL A 78 1.76 -31.04 19.99
N TYR A 79 1.66 -30.66 18.73
CA TYR A 79 1.66 -29.28 18.29
C TYR A 79 0.34 -28.95 17.60
N LEU A 80 -0.30 -27.87 18.03
CA LEU A 80 -1.52 -27.37 17.40
C LEU A 80 -1.14 -26.28 16.40
N VAL A 81 -1.43 -26.52 15.14
CA VAL A 81 -1.08 -25.64 14.02
C VAL A 81 -2.32 -24.91 13.55
N ARG A 82 -2.26 -23.57 13.57
CA ARG A 82 -3.36 -22.68 13.18
C ARG A 82 -2.90 -21.72 12.11
N LYS A 83 -3.74 -21.46 11.10
CA LYS A 83 -3.50 -20.38 10.14
C LYS A 83 -4.19 -19.11 10.65
N GLN A 84 -3.43 -18.03 10.81
CA GLN A 84 -3.95 -16.68 11.05
C GLN A 84 -3.43 -15.76 9.95
N ASN A 85 -4.31 -15.38 9.01
CA ASN A 85 -3.96 -14.57 7.85
C ASN A 85 -2.72 -15.15 7.12
N ASP A 86 -1.63 -14.38 7.05
CA ASP A 86 -0.36 -14.72 6.40
C ASP A 86 0.66 -15.37 7.36
N LYS A 87 0.21 -15.91 8.49
CA LYS A 87 1.06 -16.58 9.49
C LYS A 87 0.50 -17.95 9.85
N ILE A 88 1.40 -18.91 10.04
CA ILE A 88 1.13 -20.17 10.71
C ILE A 88 1.59 -20.04 12.16
N ILE A 89 0.71 -20.36 13.09
CA ILE A 89 0.99 -20.41 14.52
C ILE A 89 1.06 -21.87 14.94
N VAL A 90 2.20 -22.28 15.50
CA VAL A 90 2.46 -23.62 16.04
C VAL A 90 2.51 -23.49 17.55
N LEU A 91 1.49 -24.01 18.23
CA LEU A 91 1.39 -24.05 19.69
C LEU A 91 1.89 -25.41 20.17
N ASN A 92 2.93 -25.42 20.99
CA ASN A 92 3.33 -26.60 21.74
C ASN A 92 2.33 -26.82 22.87
N ASN A 93 1.55 -27.91 22.83
CA ASN A 93 0.49 -28.10 23.82
C ASN A 93 1.03 -28.45 25.22
N LYS A 94 2.33 -28.84 25.35
CA LYS A 94 2.96 -29.19 26.63
C LYS A 94 3.55 -27.96 27.33
N THR A 95 4.32 -27.16 26.61
CA THR A 95 4.98 -25.96 27.17
C THR A 95 4.11 -24.71 27.08
N ARG A 96 3.01 -24.76 26.31
CA ARG A 96 2.18 -23.60 25.93
C ARG A 96 2.95 -22.53 25.15
N GLU A 97 4.18 -22.82 24.73
CA GLU A 97 4.96 -21.93 23.88
C GLU A 97 4.36 -21.89 22.48
N THR A 98 4.33 -20.68 21.93
CA THR A 98 3.75 -20.41 20.62
C THR A 98 4.85 -19.93 19.68
N GLN A 99 5.02 -20.63 18.56
CA GLN A 99 5.92 -20.24 17.49
C GLN A 99 5.10 -19.71 16.31
N ALA A 100 5.43 -18.52 15.83
CA ALA A 100 4.79 -17.93 14.66
C ALA A 100 5.73 -18.00 13.46
N HIS A 101 5.27 -18.61 12.37
CA HIS A 101 5.97 -18.73 11.11
C HIS A 101 5.23 -17.90 10.06
N SER A 102 5.94 -17.04 9.34
CA SER A 102 5.37 -16.29 8.22
C SER A 102 5.14 -17.22 7.02
N LEU A 103 3.98 -17.11 6.37
CA LEU A 103 3.69 -17.76 5.09
C LEU A 103 4.28 -16.99 3.91
N VAL A 104 4.64 -15.73 4.12
CA VAL A 104 5.43 -14.94 3.17
C VAL A 104 6.86 -15.46 3.25
N SER A 105 7.37 -15.97 2.13
CA SER A 105 8.78 -16.29 1.94
C SER A 105 9.61 -15.14 2.49
N VAL A 106 10.55 -15.42 3.41
CA VAL A 106 11.52 -14.41 3.84
C VAL A 106 12.13 -13.87 2.56
N PRO A 107 11.93 -12.58 2.23
CA PRO A 107 12.40 -12.08 0.96
C PRO A 107 13.92 -12.22 0.94
N GLU A 108 14.43 -13.02 0.00
CA GLU A 108 15.86 -13.19 -0.19
C GLU A 108 16.46 -11.81 -0.44
N ILE A 109 17.39 -11.40 0.42
CA ILE A 109 17.99 -10.07 0.32
C ILE A 109 18.76 -10.04 -1.00
N PRO A 110 18.41 -9.18 -1.95
CA PRO A 110 19.08 -9.16 -3.24
C PRO A 110 20.56 -8.82 -3.07
N THR A 111 21.41 -9.32 -3.97
CA THR A 111 22.79 -8.84 -4.11
C THR A 111 22.78 -7.36 -4.53
N LEU A 112 23.93 -6.68 -4.40
CA LEU A 112 24.01 -5.27 -4.75
C LEU A 112 23.70 -5.02 -6.23
N GLU A 113 24.17 -5.89 -7.13
CA GLU A 113 23.90 -5.79 -8.56
C GLU A 113 22.42 -6.04 -8.90
N GLU A 114 21.82 -7.06 -8.30
CA GLU A 114 20.38 -7.33 -8.46
C GLU A 114 19.54 -6.17 -7.92
N PHE A 115 19.90 -5.62 -6.77
CA PHE A 115 19.21 -4.48 -6.18
C PHE A 115 19.26 -3.26 -7.10
N ILE A 116 20.41 -2.96 -7.70
CA ILE A 116 20.56 -1.87 -8.67
C ILE A 116 19.70 -2.13 -9.91
N ASN A 117 19.67 -3.36 -10.43
CA ASN A 117 18.83 -3.72 -11.57
C ASN A 117 17.33 -3.63 -11.25
N GLN A 118 16.91 -4.04 -10.05
CA GLN A 118 15.53 -3.90 -9.58
C GLN A 118 15.09 -2.43 -9.52
N LEU A 119 15.97 -1.53 -9.04
CA LEU A 119 15.71 -0.09 -9.05
C LEU A 119 15.55 0.45 -10.47
N LYS A 120 16.42 0.03 -11.40
CA LYS A 120 16.33 0.41 -12.82
C LYS A 120 15.00 -0.03 -13.44
N ASP A 121 14.57 -1.26 -13.18
CA ASP A 121 13.31 -1.79 -13.72
C ASP A 121 12.10 -1.02 -13.22
N ILE A 122 12.05 -0.69 -11.93
CA ILE A 122 10.96 0.12 -11.37
C ILE A 122 10.96 1.52 -11.98
N LEU A 123 12.12 2.16 -12.12
CA LEU A 123 12.25 3.47 -12.73
C LEU A 123 11.77 3.45 -14.19
N LYS A 124 12.22 2.49 -15.00
CA LYS A 124 11.78 2.34 -16.40
C LYS A 124 10.27 2.14 -16.52
N ALA A 125 9.70 1.30 -15.67
CA ALA A 125 8.27 1.04 -15.67
C ALA A 125 7.47 2.30 -15.29
N GLU A 126 7.90 3.03 -14.26
CA GLU A 126 7.21 4.23 -13.79
C GLU A 126 7.37 5.40 -14.78
N GLN A 127 8.53 5.55 -15.41
CA GLN A 127 8.78 6.55 -16.45
C GLN A 127 7.88 6.32 -17.68
N LYS A 128 7.75 5.06 -18.14
CA LYS A 128 6.83 4.70 -19.22
C LYS A 128 5.38 4.96 -18.85
N ARG A 129 4.98 4.62 -17.62
CA ARG A 129 3.59 4.77 -17.14
C ARG A 129 3.17 6.24 -17.03
N THR A 130 4.07 7.11 -16.58
CA THR A 130 3.76 8.52 -16.30
C THR A 130 4.15 9.46 -17.44
N SER A 131 4.91 8.97 -18.43
CA SER A 131 5.58 9.81 -19.43
C SER A 131 6.46 10.90 -18.82
N ASN A 132 6.93 10.70 -17.58
CA ASN A 132 7.81 11.61 -16.87
C ASN A 132 9.14 10.91 -16.59
N ALA A 133 10.24 11.54 -16.98
CA ALA A 133 11.58 11.02 -16.74
C ALA A 133 11.94 11.01 -15.23
N TRP A 134 11.38 11.92 -14.44
CA TRP A 134 11.73 12.08 -13.03
C TRP A 134 10.76 11.33 -12.12
N VAL A 135 11.30 10.41 -11.32
CA VAL A 135 10.54 9.65 -10.33
C VAL A 135 10.93 10.11 -8.93
N ASN A 136 9.94 10.43 -8.09
CA ASN A 136 10.17 10.83 -6.71
C ASN A 136 10.61 9.62 -5.86
N LEU A 137 11.59 9.80 -4.95
CA LEU A 137 12.11 8.74 -4.08
C LEU A 137 11.02 8.09 -3.24
N SER A 138 10.08 8.85 -2.66
CA SER A 138 8.98 8.26 -1.87
C SER A 138 8.11 7.33 -2.72
N ARG A 139 7.92 7.67 -4.00
CA ARG A 139 7.19 6.82 -4.95
C ARG A 139 8.00 5.58 -5.31
N LEU A 140 9.30 5.73 -5.54
CA LEU A 140 10.22 4.61 -5.79
C LEU A 140 10.26 3.65 -4.60
N SER A 141 10.38 4.16 -3.36
CA SER A 141 10.34 3.38 -2.12
C SER A 141 9.04 2.58 -2.01
N TYR A 142 7.91 3.23 -2.24
CA TYR A 142 6.60 2.56 -2.22
C TYR A 142 6.48 1.45 -3.26
N LEU A 143 6.93 1.70 -4.50
CA LEU A 143 6.87 0.71 -5.57
C LEU A 143 7.80 -0.47 -5.31
N PHE A 144 8.99 -0.21 -4.75
CA PHE A 144 9.94 -1.25 -4.37
C PHE A 144 9.38 -2.13 -3.24
N GLU A 145 8.88 -1.50 -2.17
CA GLU A 145 8.28 -2.21 -1.04
C GLU A 145 7.04 -3.00 -1.44
N SER A 146 6.18 -2.42 -2.29
CA SER A 146 5.00 -3.11 -2.80
C SER A 146 5.33 -4.31 -3.70
N LYS A 147 6.46 -4.27 -4.43
CA LYS A 147 6.84 -5.33 -5.38
C LYS A 147 7.65 -6.46 -4.71
N TYR A 148 8.55 -6.11 -3.80
CA TYR A 148 9.53 -7.03 -3.22
C TYR A 148 9.29 -7.33 -1.74
N GLN A 149 8.29 -6.69 -1.11
CA GLN A 149 7.99 -6.82 0.32
C GLN A 149 9.21 -6.52 1.23
N LEU A 150 10.13 -5.70 0.71
CA LEU A 150 11.34 -5.23 1.36
C LEU A 150 11.38 -3.71 1.24
N SER A 151 11.68 -3.00 2.32
CA SER A 151 11.94 -1.56 2.23
C SER A 151 13.33 -1.31 1.66
N LEU A 152 13.49 -0.21 0.92
CA LEU A 152 14.81 0.20 0.43
C LEU A 152 15.80 0.29 1.59
N ASN A 153 15.42 0.95 2.68
CA ASN A 153 16.28 1.16 3.84
C ASN A 153 16.79 -0.15 4.47
N GLN A 154 15.97 -1.21 4.48
CA GLN A 154 16.41 -2.53 4.95
C GLN A 154 17.51 -3.11 4.05
N VAL A 155 17.34 -3.04 2.73
CA VAL A 155 18.36 -3.52 1.79
C VAL A 155 19.63 -2.69 1.90
N VAL A 156 19.51 -1.36 2.01
CA VAL A 156 20.66 -0.45 2.19
C VAL A 156 21.41 -0.75 3.48
N SER A 157 20.71 -0.82 4.62
CA SER A 157 21.32 -1.03 5.93
C SER A 157 22.08 -2.36 6.00
N LEU A 158 21.59 -3.38 5.29
CA LEU A 158 22.18 -4.72 5.29
C LEU A 158 23.34 -4.87 4.30
N ARG A 159 23.27 -4.23 3.13
CA ARG A 159 24.29 -4.35 2.07
C ARG A 159 25.33 -3.23 2.08
N LEU A 160 24.99 -2.08 2.67
CA LEU A 160 25.80 -0.85 2.73
C LEU A 160 25.69 -0.23 4.14
N PRO A 161 26.32 -0.85 5.15
CA PRO A 161 26.25 -0.37 6.53
C PRO A 161 26.77 1.08 6.63
N GLY A 162 26.00 1.94 7.30
CA GLY A 162 26.34 3.36 7.48
C GLY A 162 25.93 4.29 6.35
N LYS A 163 25.30 3.79 5.27
CA LYS A 163 24.77 4.61 4.18
C LYS A 163 23.27 4.84 4.29
N LEU A 164 22.81 6.01 3.87
CA LEU A 164 21.41 6.35 3.71
C LEU A 164 20.88 5.86 2.37
N THR A 165 19.55 5.73 2.26
CA THR A 165 18.90 5.34 1.00
C THR A 165 19.20 6.29 -0.15
N THR A 166 19.42 7.57 0.14
CA THR A 166 19.81 8.58 -0.84
C THR A 166 21.22 8.37 -1.38
N ASP A 167 22.12 7.80 -0.58
CA ASP A 167 23.55 7.73 -0.89
C ASP A 167 23.82 6.76 -2.02
N ILE A 168 23.02 5.70 -2.15
CA ILE A 168 23.10 4.77 -3.29
C ILE A 168 22.96 5.50 -4.62
N PHE A 169 22.05 6.45 -4.73
CA PHE A 169 21.85 7.16 -5.99
C PHE A 169 23.01 8.13 -6.30
N SER A 170 23.74 8.57 -5.27
CA SER A 170 24.95 9.38 -5.41
C SER A 170 26.21 8.53 -5.68
N ASP A 171 26.26 7.31 -5.13
CA ASP A 171 27.37 6.36 -5.28
C ASP A 171 27.41 5.70 -6.67
N TYR A 172 26.28 5.68 -7.39
CA TYR A 172 26.15 5.09 -8.72
C TYR A 172 25.79 6.15 -9.79
N PRO A 173 26.64 7.18 -10.00
CA PRO A 173 26.34 8.28 -10.92
C PRO A 173 26.35 7.87 -12.41
N LYS A 174 26.92 6.69 -12.72
CA LYS A 174 26.86 6.10 -14.06
C LYS A 174 25.48 5.52 -14.39
N GLU A 175 24.66 5.28 -13.37
CA GLU A 175 23.38 4.59 -13.48
C GLU A 175 22.21 5.53 -13.17
N PHE A 176 22.38 6.42 -12.18
CA PHE A 176 21.34 7.32 -11.70
C PHE A 176 21.75 8.77 -11.77
N VAL A 177 20.77 9.64 -12.04
CA VAL A 177 20.87 11.10 -11.90
C VAL A 177 19.89 11.53 -10.83
N THR A 178 20.36 12.32 -9.88
CA THR A 178 19.56 12.82 -8.77
C THR A 178 19.29 14.31 -8.93
N HIS A 179 18.09 14.72 -8.55
CA HIS A 179 17.70 16.12 -8.44
C HIS A 179 17.02 16.34 -7.10
N HIS A 180 17.60 17.22 -6.29
CA HIS A 180 17.07 17.62 -5.00
C HIS A 180 16.61 19.07 -5.07
N ILE A 181 15.40 19.34 -4.59
CA ILE A 181 14.89 20.71 -4.47
C ILE A 181 15.29 21.24 -3.09
N PRO A 182 16.23 22.22 -3.00
CA PRO A 182 16.68 22.76 -1.73
C PRO A 182 15.50 23.25 -0.87
N GLY A 183 15.49 22.90 0.42
CA GLY A 183 14.42 23.27 1.35
C GLY A 183 13.18 22.37 1.32
N THR A 184 13.18 21.28 0.55
CA THR A 184 12.11 20.26 0.59
C THR A 184 12.70 18.86 0.74
N SER A 185 11.93 17.90 1.26
CA SER A 185 12.31 16.48 1.26
C SER A 185 12.10 15.79 -0.10
N ASN A 186 11.88 16.56 -1.18
CA ASN A 186 11.62 16.01 -2.49
C ASN A 186 12.93 15.67 -3.18
N PHE A 187 13.17 14.37 -3.29
CA PHE A 187 14.31 13.79 -3.99
C PHE A 187 13.81 13.10 -5.25
N TYR A 188 14.31 13.49 -6.42
CA TYR A 188 13.92 12.92 -7.70
C TYR A 188 15.10 12.16 -8.31
N ILE A 189 14.80 11.03 -8.94
CA ILE A 189 15.76 10.13 -9.55
C ILE A 189 15.32 9.84 -10.99
N THR A 190 16.28 9.82 -11.90
CA THR A 190 16.13 9.29 -13.25
C THR A 190 17.33 8.41 -13.60
N LEU A 191 17.20 7.60 -14.64
CA LEU A 191 18.30 6.80 -15.18
C LEU A 191 19.22 7.65 -16.04
N PHE A 192 20.52 7.39 -15.95
CA PHE A 192 21.54 7.98 -16.83
C PHE A 192 21.55 7.23 -18.18
N GLU A 193 20.50 7.43 -18.99
CA GLU A 193 20.42 6.91 -20.35
C GLU A 193 20.62 8.06 -21.37
N LYS A 194 21.27 7.76 -22.51
CA LYS A 194 21.34 8.70 -23.64
C LYS A 194 19.92 9.18 -23.97
N PRO A 195 19.73 10.48 -24.29
CA PRO A 195 18.42 11.13 -24.28
C PRO A 195 17.42 10.30 -25.08
N ILE A 196 16.45 9.73 -24.37
CA ILE A 196 15.33 9.04 -24.99
C ILE A 196 14.57 10.11 -25.78
N SER A 197 14.33 9.83 -27.05
CA SER A 197 13.67 10.70 -28.03
C SER A 197 12.17 10.91 -27.73
N PHE A 198 11.83 11.34 -26.52
CA PHE A 198 10.46 11.69 -26.12
C PHE A 198 10.01 13.07 -26.60
N ILE A 199 10.86 13.83 -27.29
CA ILE A 199 10.44 15.08 -27.94
C ILE A 199 9.96 14.76 -29.35
N LYS A 200 8.72 14.28 -29.49
CA LYS A 200 7.99 14.44 -30.76
C LYS A 200 6.59 14.99 -30.54
N LYS A 201 6.44 16.21 -31.05
CA LYS A 201 5.25 17.04 -31.31
C LYS A 201 4.55 17.65 -30.09
N THR A 202 5.20 18.67 -29.51
CA THR A 202 4.51 19.94 -29.28
C THR A 202 4.92 20.90 -30.39
N SER A 203 3.94 21.29 -31.20
CA SER A 203 4.00 22.43 -32.12
C SER A 203 4.78 23.60 -31.52
N SER A 204 5.85 24.00 -32.23
CA SER A 204 6.56 25.28 -32.14
C SER A 204 6.47 26.00 -30.78
N LEU A 205 7.34 25.63 -29.85
CA LEU A 205 7.70 26.50 -28.75
C LEU A 205 8.53 27.65 -29.34
N LYS A 206 7.90 28.80 -29.59
CA LYS A 206 8.64 30.07 -29.63
C LYS A 206 9.35 30.19 -28.27
N THR A 207 10.65 30.35 -28.32
CA THR A 207 11.50 30.67 -27.18
C THR A 207 11.01 31.98 -26.58
N ILE A 208 10.11 31.91 -25.59
CA ILE A 208 9.88 33.04 -24.70
C ILE A 208 10.96 32.90 -23.64
N GLN A 209 12.01 33.72 -23.75
CA GLN A 209 12.84 34.07 -22.61
C GLN A 209 11.91 34.69 -21.56
N LEU A 210 11.44 33.87 -20.63
CA LEU A 210 10.78 34.35 -19.43
C LEU A 210 11.89 34.80 -18.47
N LYS A 211 12.15 36.11 -18.48
CA LYS A 211 12.72 36.82 -17.34
C LYS A 211 12.03 36.31 -16.06
N PRO A 212 12.75 36.17 -14.94
CA PRO A 212 12.15 35.81 -13.66
C PRO A 212 11.13 36.89 -13.29
N THR A 213 9.87 36.67 -13.64
CA THR A 213 8.77 37.50 -13.17
C THR A 213 8.17 36.73 -12.02
N VAL A 214 8.84 36.88 -10.87
CA VAL A 214 8.19 36.70 -9.57
C VAL A 214 6.98 37.62 -9.61
N LYS A 215 5.79 37.08 -9.88
CA LYS A 215 4.57 37.79 -9.51
C LYS A 215 4.60 37.82 -7.97
N PRO A 216 4.52 39.01 -7.36
CA PRO A 216 4.67 39.16 -5.93
C PRO A 216 3.64 38.26 -5.26
N VAL A 217 4.11 37.59 -4.21
CA VAL A 217 3.28 36.95 -3.21
C VAL A 217 2.22 37.97 -2.81
N SER A 218 0.99 37.83 -3.30
CA SER A 218 -0.16 38.49 -2.69
C SER A 218 -0.19 37.95 -1.27
N LYS A 219 0.23 38.78 -0.33
CA LYS A 219 0.32 38.47 1.09
C LYS A 219 -1.10 38.09 1.52
N ILE A 220 -1.31 36.81 1.83
CA ILE A 220 -2.63 36.32 2.26
C ILE A 220 -2.78 36.77 3.70
N GLU A 221 -3.39 37.95 3.91
CA GLU A 221 -3.52 38.59 5.22
C GLU A 221 -4.92 38.46 5.81
N SER A 222 -5.91 38.07 5.00
CA SER A 222 -7.29 37.98 5.44
C SER A 222 -8.00 36.68 5.06
N LYS A 223 -9.11 36.42 5.75
CA LYS A 223 -10.04 35.32 5.43
C LYS A 223 -10.59 35.43 4.00
N SER A 224 -10.84 36.64 3.52
CA SER A 224 -11.41 36.91 2.19
C SER A 224 -10.41 36.61 1.07
N ASP A 225 -9.14 36.96 1.27
CA ASP A 225 -8.08 36.66 0.28
C ASP A 225 -7.88 35.15 0.13
N LEU A 226 -7.94 34.42 1.26
CA LEU A 226 -7.87 32.97 1.25
C LEU A 226 -9.08 32.34 0.55
N GLU A 227 -10.27 32.90 0.72
CA GLU A 227 -11.49 32.45 0.02
C GLU A 227 -11.37 32.63 -1.50
N GLU A 228 -10.92 33.79 -1.98
CA GLU A 228 -10.77 34.07 -3.42
C GLU A 228 -9.73 33.14 -4.08
N ILE A 229 -8.61 32.90 -3.41
CA ILE A 229 -7.58 31.97 -3.87
C ILE A 229 -8.13 30.55 -3.98
N LEU A 230 -8.93 30.11 -3.00
CA LEU A 230 -9.53 28.78 -3.01
C LEU A 230 -10.59 28.62 -4.11
N VAL A 231 -11.36 29.68 -4.39
CA VAL A 231 -12.31 29.70 -5.50
C VAL A 231 -11.57 29.57 -6.83
N LYS A 232 -10.47 30.30 -7.01
CA LYS A 232 -9.65 30.22 -8.22
C LYS A 232 -9.02 28.84 -8.41
N LEU A 233 -8.42 28.29 -7.36
CA LEU A 233 -7.86 26.94 -7.36
C LEU A 233 -8.92 25.88 -7.72
N LEU A 234 -10.14 26.02 -7.19
CA LEU A 234 -11.22 25.08 -7.49
C LEU A 234 -11.70 25.19 -8.95
N LYS A 235 -11.73 26.41 -9.52
CA LYS A 235 -12.03 26.63 -10.96
C LYS A 235 -10.96 25.98 -11.85
N ASP A 236 -9.69 26.20 -11.54
CA ASP A 236 -8.56 25.64 -12.30
C ASP A 236 -8.51 24.10 -12.22
N LEU A 237 -8.83 23.54 -11.05
CA LEU A 237 -8.93 22.09 -10.89
C LEU A 237 -10.13 21.52 -11.65
N LYS A 238 -11.29 22.19 -11.65
CA LYS A 238 -12.51 21.73 -12.34
C LYS A 238 -12.32 21.53 -13.84
N THR A 239 -11.42 22.28 -14.49
CA THR A 239 -11.06 22.07 -15.91
C THR A 239 -10.55 20.64 -16.21
N ASN A 240 -10.06 19.93 -15.19
CA ASN A 240 -9.54 18.56 -15.31
C ASN A 240 -10.49 17.47 -14.75
N TYR A 241 -11.66 17.83 -14.23
CA TYR A 241 -12.64 16.87 -13.67
C TYR A 241 -14.00 16.98 -14.36
N LYS A 242 -14.57 15.83 -14.76
CA LYS A 242 -15.95 15.75 -15.28
C LYS A 242 -17.01 15.86 -14.18
N ASP A 243 -16.64 15.64 -12.92
CA ASP A 243 -17.54 15.68 -11.76
C ASP A 243 -17.60 17.11 -11.16
N PRO A 244 -18.78 17.63 -10.80
CA PRO A 244 -18.92 18.92 -10.12
C PRO A 244 -18.23 19.00 -8.75
N TYR A 245 -17.89 17.87 -8.12
CA TYR A 245 -17.27 17.80 -6.79
C TYR A 245 -15.79 17.39 -6.86
N VAL A 246 -14.93 18.18 -6.21
CA VAL A 246 -13.48 17.92 -6.13
C VAL A 246 -13.11 17.50 -4.70
N PRO A 247 -12.28 16.46 -4.50
CA PRO A 247 -11.76 16.12 -3.18
C PRO A 247 -10.99 17.28 -2.53
N ILE A 248 -11.30 17.61 -1.28
CA ILE A 248 -10.66 18.71 -0.53
C ILE A 248 -9.13 18.51 -0.43
N ALA A 249 -8.68 17.25 -0.43
CA ALA A 249 -7.26 16.90 -0.43
C ALA A 249 -6.51 17.46 -1.66
N HIS A 250 -7.15 17.50 -2.84
CA HIS A 250 -6.51 18.00 -4.06
C HIS A 250 -6.34 19.52 -4.02
N ILE A 251 -7.30 20.24 -3.44
CA ILE A 251 -7.20 21.69 -3.21
C ILE A 251 -6.05 21.98 -2.23
N ALA A 252 -5.94 21.22 -1.14
CA ALA A 252 -4.85 21.38 -0.19
C ALA A 252 -3.47 21.12 -0.82
N THR A 253 -3.37 20.13 -1.71
CA THR A 253 -2.15 19.82 -2.45
C THR A 253 -1.79 20.93 -3.45
N GLU A 254 -2.75 21.41 -4.25
CA GLU A 254 -2.48 22.46 -5.23
C GLU A 254 -2.18 23.80 -4.55
N PHE A 255 -2.86 24.11 -3.44
CA PHE A 255 -2.53 25.26 -2.60
C PHE A 255 -1.09 25.18 -2.07
N LYS A 256 -0.68 24.02 -1.53
CA LYS A 256 0.69 23.81 -1.04
C LYS A 256 1.72 23.93 -2.17
N LYS A 257 1.37 23.52 -3.39
CA LYS A 257 2.23 23.64 -4.58
C LYS A 257 2.38 25.10 -5.04
N GLN A 258 1.31 25.89 -5.01
CA GLN A 258 1.34 27.29 -5.46
C GLN A 258 1.96 28.23 -4.42
N TYR A 259 1.74 27.98 -3.13
CA TYR A 259 2.12 28.90 -2.05
C TYR A 259 3.22 28.36 -1.14
N SER A 260 3.75 27.17 -1.43
CA SER A 260 4.81 26.48 -0.67
C SER A 260 4.53 26.33 0.83
N ARG A 261 3.26 26.43 1.24
CA ARG A 261 2.81 26.37 2.63
C ARG A 261 1.51 25.55 2.75
N PRO A 262 1.37 24.68 3.76
CA PRO A 262 0.10 23.99 4.00
C PRO A 262 -1.02 24.97 4.36
N ILE A 263 -2.22 24.76 3.82
CA ILE A 263 -3.38 25.62 4.10
C ILE A 263 -3.74 25.66 5.59
N THR A 264 -3.54 24.55 6.31
CA THR A 264 -3.75 24.46 7.76
C THR A 264 -2.74 25.28 8.56
N GLN A 265 -1.54 25.52 8.02
CA GLN A 265 -0.57 26.42 8.63
C GLN A 265 -1.03 27.87 8.45
N LEU A 266 -1.43 28.26 7.24
CA LEU A 266 -1.95 29.59 6.98
C LEU A 266 -3.23 29.90 7.77
N MET A 267 -4.14 28.93 7.92
CA MET A 267 -5.34 29.10 8.76
C MET A 267 -4.98 29.39 10.22
N ARG A 268 -3.91 28.78 10.75
CA ARG A 268 -3.42 29.06 12.10
C ARG A 268 -2.80 30.45 12.19
N ASP A 269 -2.01 30.84 11.19
CA ASP A 269 -1.38 32.16 11.10
C ASP A 269 -2.44 33.28 11.06
N LEU A 270 -3.61 33.01 10.46
CA LEU A 270 -4.77 33.91 10.39
C LEU A 270 -5.75 33.77 11.57
N ASN A 271 -5.40 33.00 12.60
CA ASN A 271 -6.23 32.71 13.78
C ASN A 271 -7.63 32.14 13.47
N LEU A 272 -7.76 31.42 12.34
CA LEU A 272 -8.99 30.78 11.89
C LEU A 272 -9.18 29.45 12.62
N LYS A 273 -10.19 29.37 13.49
CA LYS A 273 -10.49 28.17 14.28
C LYS A 273 -11.22 27.11 13.44
N GLY A 274 -10.82 25.85 13.59
CA GLY A 274 -11.50 24.68 13.00
C GLY A 274 -10.63 23.88 12.05
N THR A 275 -11.17 22.75 11.57
CA THR A 275 -10.51 21.93 10.56
C THR A 275 -10.78 22.48 9.16
N PHE A 276 -9.91 22.21 8.18
CA PHE A 276 -10.06 22.73 6.82
C PHE A 276 -11.46 22.47 6.20
N PRO A 277 -12.11 21.30 6.39
CA PRO A 277 -13.50 21.11 5.96
C PRO A 277 -14.51 22.01 6.67
N LYS A 278 -14.38 22.22 7.99
CA LYS A 278 -15.24 23.14 8.75
C LYS A 278 -15.06 24.59 8.32
N PHE A 279 -13.82 24.95 7.97
CA PHE A 279 -13.52 26.27 7.41
C PHE A 279 -14.19 26.47 6.05
N LEU A 280 -14.04 25.52 5.11
CA LEU A 280 -14.72 25.59 3.82
C LEU A 280 -16.25 25.61 3.97
N GLN A 281 -16.80 24.93 4.98
CA GLN A 281 -18.24 24.97 5.29
C GLN A 281 -18.69 26.33 5.86
N SER A 282 -17.78 27.08 6.49
CA SER A 282 -18.03 28.44 6.98
C SER A 282 -17.96 29.51 5.89
N LEU A 283 -17.55 29.15 4.68
CA LEU A 283 -17.48 30.01 3.51
C LEU A 283 -18.74 29.84 2.67
N GLY A 284 -19.38 30.96 2.28
CA GLY A 284 -20.64 30.93 1.51
C GLY A 284 -20.47 30.38 0.10
N ALA A 285 -19.27 30.52 -0.47
CA ALA A 285 -18.95 30.13 -1.85
C ALA A 285 -18.83 28.62 -2.10
N PHE A 286 -18.83 27.78 -1.06
CA PHE A 286 -18.55 26.35 -1.18
C PHE A 286 -19.68 25.46 -0.65
N LYS A 287 -19.94 24.35 -1.36
CA LYS A 287 -20.85 23.28 -0.94
C LYS A 287 -20.04 22.01 -0.69
N LEU A 288 -20.03 21.54 0.55
CA LEU A 288 -19.33 20.31 0.92
C LEU A 288 -20.26 19.10 0.89
N LYS A 289 -19.72 17.97 0.48
CA LYS A 289 -20.34 16.65 0.56
C LYS A 289 -19.38 15.69 1.24
N LYS A 290 -19.86 14.94 2.23
CA LYS A 290 -19.10 13.85 2.83
C LYS A 290 -19.42 12.56 2.08
N VAL A 291 -18.40 11.88 1.57
CA VAL A 291 -18.51 10.59 0.88
C VAL A 291 -17.64 9.60 1.64
N GLY A 292 -18.27 8.72 2.42
CA GLY A 292 -17.57 7.80 3.33
C GLY A 292 -16.74 8.54 4.39
N LYS A 293 -15.43 8.31 4.40
CA LYS A 293 -14.47 8.98 5.31
C LYS A 293 -13.86 10.28 4.73
N ALA A 294 -14.13 10.61 3.46
CA ALA A 294 -13.53 11.75 2.77
C ALA A 294 -14.54 12.89 2.53
N TYR A 295 -14.03 14.12 2.43
CA TYR A 295 -14.83 15.30 2.09
C TYR A 295 -14.51 15.77 0.66
N GLN A 296 -15.57 16.08 -0.07
CA GLN A 296 -15.52 16.71 -1.39
C GLN A 296 -16.18 18.07 -1.33
N VAL A 297 -15.77 18.98 -2.22
CA VAL A 297 -16.26 20.36 -2.26
C VAL A 297 -16.53 20.78 -3.70
N ALA A 298 -17.62 21.53 -3.89
CA ALA A 298 -17.99 22.18 -5.14
C ALA A 298 -18.24 23.67 -4.88
N LEU A 299 -18.22 24.50 -5.91
CA LEU A 299 -18.70 25.88 -5.81
C LEU A 299 -20.22 25.88 -5.63
N ARG A 300 -20.71 26.70 -4.70
CA ARG A 300 -22.14 26.98 -4.57
C ARG A 300 -22.52 27.91 -5.71
N LEU A 301 -23.38 27.43 -6.62
CA LEU A 301 -23.97 28.28 -7.64
C LEU A 301 -25.08 29.09 -6.98
N ASP A 302 -24.76 30.29 -6.49
CA ASP A 302 -25.77 31.31 -6.24
C ASP A 302 -26.01 32.06 -7.56
N GLY A 303 -27.28 32.19 -7.95
CA GLY A 303 -27.71 32.44 -9.34
C GLY A 303 -27.28 33.76 -9.99
N LEU A 304 -27.12 33.69 -11.32
CA LEU A 304 -27.19 34.65 -12.44
C LEU A 304 -26.05 34.28 -13.43
N ASN A 305 -26.25 33.87 -14.68
CA ASN A 305 -27.39 33.99 -15.58
C ASN A 305 -27.53 32.71 -16.42
N ALA A 306 -28.75 32.19 -16.45
CA ALA A 306 -29.32 31.69 -17.68
C ALA A 306 -29.45 32.89 -18.63
N VAL A 307 -28.73 32.89 -19.75
CA VAL A 307 -29.21 33.53 -20.96
C VAL A 307 -29.46 32.40 -21.94
N VAL A 308 -30.74 32.11 -22.08
CA VAL A 308 -31.36 31.43 -23.21
C VAL A 308 -30.82 32.04 -24.49
N ILE A 309 -30.21 31.23 -25.36
CA ILE A 309 -30.20 31.52 -26.79
C ILE A 309 -31.15 30.50 -27.40
N GLU A 310 -32.43 30.86 -27.40
CA GLU A 310 -33.37 30.43 -28.42
C GLU A 310 -33.40 31.54 -29.47
N GLN A 311 -32.79 31.27 -30.62
CA GLN A 311 -33.38 31.32 -31.97
C GLN A 311 -32.28 31.00 -32.99
#